data_AF-A0A3L7JX26-F1
#
_entry.id   AF-A0A3L7JX26-F1
#
_cell.length_a   1.000
_cell.length_b   1.000
_cell.length_c   1.000
_cell.angle_alpha   90.00
_cell.angle_beta   90.00
_cell.angle_gamma   90.00
#
_symmetry.space_group_name_H-M   'P 1'
#
loop_
_entity.id
_entity.type
_entity.pdbx_description
1 polymer ?
#
loop_
_entity_poly.entity_id
_entity_poly.type
_entity_poly.pdbx_seq_one_letter_code
_entity_poly.pdbx_strand_id
1 'polypeptide(L)' 'MAFGRKPEEEIITAETKIWECTSDSCKGWIRDNFKSSEDPRCPLCGSEMESTTKVLQVVDNNSPIKD' A
#
# COMPACT_ATOMS: atom_id res chain seq x y z
N MET A 1 -21.69 17.69 32.43
CA MET A 1 -20.35 17.20 32.09
C MET A 1 -20.27 17.08 30.57
N ALA A 2 -19.46 17.90 29.91
CA ALA A 2 -19.21 17.76 28.48
C ALA A 2 -18.13 16.68 28.31
N PHE A 3 -18.52 15.52 27.78
CA PHE A 3 -17.57 14.51 27.34
C PHE A 3 -16.78 15.12 26.17
N GLY A 4 -15.54 15.55 26.43
CA GLY A 4 -14.68 16.14 25.41
C GLY A 4 -14.51 15.15 24.26
N ARG A 5 -15.16 15.42 23.13
CA ARG A 5 -14.86 14.73 21.88
C ARG A 5 -13.40 15.08 21.58
N LYS A 6 -12.52 14.08 21.58
CA LYS A 6 -11.17 14.28 21.06
C LYS A 6 -11.34 14.74 19.60
N PRO A 7 -10.63 15.80 19.17
CA PRO A 7 -10.58 16.11 17.75
C PRO A 7 -10.09 14.86 17.01
N GLU A 8 -10.80 14.49 15.95
CA GLU A 8 -10.37 13.42 15.08
C GLU A 8 -9.02 13.84 14.46
N GLU A 9 -7.98 13.04 14.66
CA GLU A 9 -6.69 13.30 14.04
C GLU A 9 -6.85 13.19 12.52
N GLU A 10 -6.42 14.23 11.80
CA GLU A 10 -6.46 14.22 10.35
C GLU A 10 -5.54 13.13 9.81
N ILE A 11 -6.10 12.26 8.98
CA ILE A 11 -5.35 11.20 8.31
C ILE A 11 -4.49 11.83 7.21
N ILE A 12 -3.17 11.80 7.37
CA ILE A 12 -2.23 12.25 6.34
C ILE A 12 -2.18 11.22 5.22
N THR A 13 -2.52 11.66 4.00
CA THR A 13 -2.44 10.84 2.78
C THR A 13 -1.41 11.37 1.80
N ALA A 14 -0.78 10.49 1.03
CA ALA A 14 0.14 10.84 -0.04
C ALA A 14 -0.04 9.92 -1.26
N GLU A 15 0.34 10.42 -2.44
CA GLU A 15 0.49 9.58 -3.63
C GLU A 15 1.58 8.54 -3.36
N THR A 16 1.19 7.26 -3.38
CA THR A 16 2.04 6.14 -3.01
C THR A 16 2.18 5.22 -4.21
N LYS A 17 3.42 4.91 -4.59
CA LYS A 17 3.70 3.90 -5.61
C LYS A 17 3.29 2.52 -5.09
N ILE A 18 2.60 1.77 -5.92
CA ILE A 18 2.10 0.43 -5.64
C ILE A 18 2.39 -0.49 -6.82
N TRP A 19 2.23 -1.78 -6.57
CA TRP A 19 2.11 -2.82 -7.59
C TRP A 19 0.68 -3.34 -7.54
N GLU A 20 -0.04 -3.26 -8.66
CA GLU A 20 -1.43 -3.72 -8.80
C GLU A 20 -1.47 -5.01 -9.61
N CYS A 21 -2.29 -5.97 -9.20
CA CYS A 21 -2.42 -7.24 -9.90
C CYS A 21 -3.15 -7.06 -11.24
N THR A 22 -2.62 -7.68 -12.29
CA THR A 22 -3.17 -7.58 -13.66
C THR A 22 -4.31 -8.56 -13.95
N SER A 23 -4.69 -9.41 -12.99
CA SER A 23 -5.77 -10.39 -13.17
C SER A 23 -7.14 -9.76 -12.91
N ASP A 24 -8.06 -9.84 -13.87
CA ASP A 24 -9.43 -9.32 -13.76
C ASP A 24 -10.25 -9.90 -12.59
N SER A 25 -9.86 -11.09 -12.12
CA SER A 25 -10.51 -11.80 -11.01
C SER A 25 -9.87 -11.52 -9.65
N CYS A 26 -8.79 -10.71 -9.61
CA CYS A 26 -8.03 -10.41 -8.41
C CYS A 26 -7.97 -8.89 -8.19
N LYS A 27 -8.17 -8.45 -6.95
CA LYS A 27 -8.09 -7.02 -6.56
C LYS A 27 -6.83 -6.73 -5.72
N GLY A 28 -5.85 -7.60 -5.80
CA GLY A 28 -4.64 -7.54 -5.00
C GLY A 28 -3.72 -6.41 -5.44
N TRP A 29 -3.13 -5.70 -4.48
CA TRP A 29 -2.05 -4.76 -4.72
C TRP A 29 -1.14 -4.69 -3.49
N ILE A 30 0.08 -4.21 -3.65
CA ILE A 30 1.05 -4.01 -2.57
C ILE A 30 1.74 -2.66 -2.72
N ARG A 31 2.06 -1.99 -1.62
CA ARG A 31 2.91 -0.78 -1.66
C ARG A 31 4.30 -1.14 -2.15
N ASP A 32 4.88 -0.31 -3.01
CA ASP A 32 6.25 -0.52 -3.53
C ASP A 32 7.27 -0.63 -2.39
N ASN A 33 7.15 0.20 -1.35
CA ASN A 33 8.00 0.13 -0.15
C ASN A 33 7.91 -1.22 0.61
N PHE A 34 6.87 -2.01 0.39
CA PHE A 34 6.67 -3.30 1.05
C PHE A 34 6.83 -4.50 0.11
N LYS A 35 7.30 -4.27 -1.13
CA LYS A 35 7.57 -5.37 -2.08
C LYS A 35 8.65 -6.30 -1.52
N SER A 36 8.62 -7.57 -1.90
CA SER A 36 9.61 -8.59 -1.49
C SER A 36 10.70 -8.83 -2.56
N SER A 37 10.52 -8.29 -3.76
CA SER A 37 11.44 -8.37 -4.90
C SER A 37 11.24 -7.15 -5.80
N GLU A 38 12.20 -6.88 -6.70
CA GLU A 38 12.10 -5.74 -7.60
C GLU A 38 10.84 -5.75 -8.46
N ASP A 39 10.52 -6.92 -9.02
CA ASP A 39 9.31 -7.22 -9.78
C ASP A 39 8.48 -8.25 -9.02
N PRO A 40 7.54 -7.84 -8.15
CA PRO A 40 6.74 -8.76 -7.36
C PRO A 40 5.66 -9.42 -8.21
N ARG A 41 5.39 -10.70 -7.92
CA ARG A 41 4.13 -11.35 -8.33
C ARG A 41 3.06 -11.16 -7.27
N CYS A 42 1.80 -11.23 -7.67
CA CYS A 42 0.67 -11.07 -6.78
C CYS A 42 0.71 -12.16 -5.69
N PRO A 43 0.78 -11.80 -4.39
CA PRO A 43 0.84 -12.79 -3.31
C PRO A 43 -0.48 -13.53 -3.10
N LEU A 44 -1.58 -13.04 -3.71
CA LEU A 44 -2.90 -13.63 -3.56
C LEU A 44 -3.19 -14.69 -4.63
N CYS A 45 -2.81 -14.44 -5.88
CA CYS A 45 -3.15 -15.33 -7.01
C CYS A 45 -1.95 -15.74 -7.89
N GLY A 46 -0.75 -15.22 -7.62
CA GLY A 46 0.47 -15.54 -8.37
C GLY A 46 0.60 -14.88 -9.74
N SER A 47 -0.38 -14.09 -10.17
CA SER A 47 -0.34 -13.34 -11.43
C SER A 47 0.72 -12.25 -11.43
N GLU A 48 1.00 -11.71 -12.61
CA GLU A 48 1.86 -10.55 -12.78
C GLU A 48 1.24 -9.31 -12.10
N MET A 49 2.10 -8.34 -11.81
CA MET A 49 1.71 -7.05 -11.25
C MET A 49 2.36 -5.93 -12.06
N GLU A 50 1.68 -4.80 -12.14
CA GLU A 50 2.17 -3.59 -12.79
C GLU A 50 2.31 -2.44 -11.79
N SER A 51 3.31 -1.57 -12.00
CA SER A 51 3.54 -0.43 -11.12
C SER A 51 2.60 0.72 -11.45
N THR A 52 1.91 1.25 -10.44
CA THR A 52 1.02 2.41 -10.56
C THR A 52 1.03 3.23 -9.27
N THR A 53 0.14 4.22 -9.12
CA THR A 53 0.02 5.05 -7.90
C THR A 53 -1.40 5.04 -7.35
N LYS A 54 -1.52 5.16 -6.01
CA LYS A 54 -2.79 5.42 -5.30
C LYS A 54 -2.57 6.44 -4.19
N VAL A 55 -3.58 7.25 -3.89
CA VAL A 55 -3.58 8.13 -2.71
C VAL A 55 -3.92 7.29 -1.48
N LEU A 56 -2.95 7.11 -0.58
CA LEU A 56 -3.07 6.24 0.59
C LEU A 56 -2.58 6.95 1.84
N GLN A 57 -2.98 6.44 3.01
CA GLN A 57 -2.36 6.85 4.28
C GLN A 57 -0.86 6.59 4.23
N VAL A 58 -0.10 7.55 4.75
CA VAL A 58 1.35 7.42 4.92
C VAL A 58 1.62 6.34 5.97
N VAL A 59 2.49 5.38 5.63
CA VAL A 59 2.87 4.28 6.50
C VAL A 59 4.38 4.07 6.38
N ASP A 60 5.07 4.06 7.52
CA ASP A 60 6.50 3.79 7.58
C ASP A 60 6.79 2.30 7.46
N ASN A 61 7.72 1.94 6.57
CA ASN A 61 8.31 0.61 6.56
C ASN A 61 9.55 0.58 7.45
N ASN A 62 9.45 -0.07 8.61
CA ASN A 62 10.56 -0.23 9.55
C ASN A 62 11.53 -1.37 9.18
N SER A 63 11.26 -2.10 8.10
CA SER A 63 12.10 -3.18 7.59
C SER A 63 12.13 -3.16 6.05
N PRO A 64 12.67 -2.09 5.42
CA PRO A 64 12.81 -2.04 3.97
C PRO A 64 13.78 -3.12 3.49
N ILE A 65 13.57 -3.59 2.26
CA ILE A 65 14.58 -4.40 1.58
C ILE A 65 15.86 -3.57 1.52
N LYS A 66 16.98 -4.21 1.91
CA LYS A 66 18.31 -3.68 1.67
C LYS A 66 18.75 -4.25 0.33
N ASP A 67 19.08 -3.37 -0.60
CA ASP A 67 19.63 -3.73 -1.92
C ASP A 67 20.82 -4.70 -1.81
#